data_AF-A0A832J695-F1
#
_entry.id   AF-A0A832J695-F1
#
_cell.length_a   1.000
_cell.length_b   1.000
_cell.length_c   1.000
_cell.angle_alpha   90.00
_cell.angle_beta   90.00
_cell.angle_gamma   90.00
#
_symmetry.space_group_name_H-M   'P 1'
#
loop_
_entity.id
_entity.type
_entity.pdbx_description
1 polymer ?
#
loop_
_entity_poly.entity_id
_entity_poly.type
_entity_poly.pdbx_seq_one_letter_code
_entity_poly.pdbx_strand_id
1 'polypeptide(L)' 'MNSPNRYWSVVPAAGVGSRMAAAIPKQYLTLHGKTVIEHTLSRLC' A
#
# COMPACT_ATOMS: atom_id res chain seq x y z
N MET A 1 27.82 -12.74 -17.26
CA MET A 1 27.23 -11.39 -17.12
C MET A 1 25.78 -11.57 -16.73
N ASN A 2 25.42 -11.40 -15.46
CA ASN A 2 24.01 -11.37 -15.06
C ASN A 2 23.60 -9.92 -14.88
N SER A 3 22.80 -9.40 -15.81
CA SER A 3 22.07 -8.17 -15.59
C SER A 3 21.08 -8.40 -14.44
N PRO A 4 20.92 -7.47 -13.48
CA PRO A 4 19.96 -7.62 -12.42
C PRO A 4 18.54 -7.68 -13.01
N ASN A 5 17.77 -8.69 -12.62
CA ASN A 5 16.37 -8.79 -13.01
C ASN A 5 15.60 -7.62 -12.40
N ARG A 6 14.94 -6.83 -13.25
CA ARG A 6 14.03 -5.76 -12.82
C ARG A 6 12.62 -6.33 -12.71
N TYR A 7 12.05 -6.25 -11.52
CA TYR A 7 10.67 -6.64 -11.25
C TYR A 7 9.81 -5.41 -11.03
N TRP A 8 8.57 -5.48 -11.49
CA TRP A 8 7.56 -4.45 -11.27
C TRP A 8 6.43 -5.05 -10.44
N SER A 9 6.06 -4.36 -9.36
CA SER A 9 4.98 -4.76 -8.47
C SER A 9 3.78 -3.83 -8.64
N VAL A 10 2.59 -4.40 -8.74
CA VAL A 10 1.33 -3.66 -8.76
C VAL A 10 0.60 -3.91 -7.45
N VAL A 11 0.35 -2.83 -6.69
CA VAL A 11 -0.40 -2.90 -5.44
C VAL A 11 -1.82 -2.36 -5.67
N PRO A 12 -2.84 -3.22 -5.75
CA PRO A 12 -4.21 -2.75 -5.94
C PRO A 12 -4.74 -2.07 -4.67
N ALA A 13 -5.00 -0.76 -4.76
CA ALA A 13 -5.55 0.07 -3.69
C ALA A 13 -6.99 0.57 -3.98
N ALA A 14 -7.74 -0.12 -4.84
CA ALA A 14 -9.05 0.32 -5.34
C ALA A 14 -10.24 0.03 -4.38
N GLY A 15 -10.00 -0.59 -3.22
CA GLY A 15 -11.06 -0.93 -2.29
C GLY A 15 -11.62 0.29 -1.57
N VAL A 16 -12.91 0.57 -1.73
CA VAL A 16 -13.61 1.76 -1.18
C VAL A 16 -13.59 1.86 0.35
N GLY A 17 -13.30 0.77 1.07
CA GLY A 17 -13.20 0.81 2.53
C GLY A 17 -14.52 1.06 3.25
N SER A 18 -15.66 0.61 2.68
CA SER A 18 -17.01 0.89 3.20
C SER A 18 -17.23 0.48 4.67
N ARG A 19 -16.48 -0.50 5.17
CA ARG A 19 -16.53 -0.96 6.57
C ARG A 19 -15.65 -0.15 7.53
N MET A 20 -14.78 0.71 7.01
CA MET A 20 -13.84 1.48 7.82
C MET A 20 -14.48 2.75 8.42
N ALA A 21 -15.71 3.10 7.98
CA ALA A 21 -16.47 4.25 8.46
C ALA A 21 -15.64 5.56 8.52
N ALA A 22 -14.78 5.77 7.52
CA ALA A 22 -13.87 6.90 7.47
C ALA A 22 -14.18 7.81 6.28
N ALA A 23 -13.89 9.10 6.42
CA ALA A 23 -14.05 10.10 5.37
C ALA A 23 -12.98 9.99 4.25
N ILE A 24 -11.89 9.26 4.50
CA ILE A 24 -10.79 9.07 3.55
C ILE A 24 -10.67 7.61 3.12
N PRO A 25 -10.14 7.33 1.91
CA PRO A 25 -9.89 5.97 1.46
C PRO A 25 -9.04 5.16 2.44
N LYS A 26 -9.36 3.87 2.59
CA LYS A 26 -8.77 3.00 3.63
C LYS A 26 -7.24 2.95 3.60
N GLN A 27 -6.63 3.07 2.42
CA GLN A 27 -5.18 2.97 2.25
C GLN A 27 -4.42 4.11 2.94
N TYR A 28 -5.09 5.25 3.19
CA TYR A 28 -4.50 6.40 3.85
C TYR A 28 -4.78 6.45 5.36
N LEU A 29 -5.56 5.49 5.89
CA LEU A 29 -5.79 5.39 7.32
C LEU A 29 -4.50 5.02 8.04
N THR A 30 -4.31 5.59 9.23
CA THR A 30 -3.13 5.34 10.05
C THR A 30 -3.27 4.05 10.84
N LEU A 31 -2.23 3.22 10.83
CA LEU A 31 -2.03 2.05 11.66
C LEU A 31 -0.63 2.17 12.29
N HIS A 32 -0.53 2.20 13.61
CA HIS A 32 0.75 2.38 14.33
C HIS A 32 1.58 3.58 13.83
N GLY A 33 0.95 4.74 13.64
CA GLY A 33 1.63 5.99 13.28
C GLY A 33 2.08 6.11 11.82
N LYS A 34 1.79 5.12 10.96
CA LYS A 34 1.98 5.19 9.50
C LYS A 34 0.70 4.82 8.78
N THR A 35 0.50 5.30 7.57
CA THR A 35 -0.63 4.88 6.73
C THR A 35 -0.51 3.42 6.32
N VAL A 36 -1.64 2.76 6.06
CA VAL A 36 -1.68 1.37 5.56
C VAL A 36 -0.87 1.21 4.26
N ILE A 37 -0.90 2.21 3.37
CA ILE A 37 -0.13 2.18 2.12
C ILE A 37 1.37 2.26 2.37
N GLU A 38 1.83 3.06 3.33
CA GLU A 38 3.25 3.15 3.69
C GLU A 38 3.80 1.82 4.21
N HIS A 39 3.05 1.13 5.07
CA HIS A 39 3.43 -0.23 5.51
C HIS A 39 3.61 -1.18 4.32
N THR A 40 2.70 -1.10 3.34
CA THR A 40 2.72 -1.97 2.16
C THR A 40 3.93 -1.66 1.27
N LEU A 41 4.16 -0.38 0.96
CA LEU A 41 5.27 0.04 0.11
C LEU A 41 6.63 -0.24 0.77
N SER A 42 6.78 -0.04 2.08
CA SER A 42 8.04 -0.32 2.79
C SER A 42 8.48 -1.78 2.79
N ARG A 43 7.57 -2.71 2.44
CA ARG A 43 7.87 -4.14 2.33
C ARG A 43 8.22 -4.55 0.91
N LEU A 44 7.81 -3.76 -0.08
CA LEU A 44 7.92 -4.07 -1.51
C LEU A 44 8.97 -3.20 -2.22
N CYS A 45 9.36 -2.06 -1.63
CA CYS A 45 10.29 -1.06 -2.18
C CYS A 45 11.49 -0.85 -1.27
#